data_AF-A0A9X2ER38-F1
#
_entry.id   AF-A0A9X2ER38-F1
#
_cell.length_a   1.000
_cell.length_b   1.000
_cell.length_c   1.000
_cell.angle_alpha   90.00
_cell.angle_beta   90.00
_cell.angle_gamma   90.00
#
_symmetry.space_group_name_H-M   'P 1'
#
loop_
_entity.id
_entity.type
_entity.pdbx_description
1 polymer ?
#
loop_
_entity_poly.entity_id
_entity_poly.type
_entity_poly.pdbx_seq_one_letter_code
_entity_poly.pdbx_strand_id
1 'polypeptide(L)'
;MVQLARRLTNLIVIGTASRDETTAWLEELGSHPVINHRQSPSEQLHSAGIDGVDYVVSLTNSEDHLAEFIKSIKPQGKFGLIDGPASLDITKLKQKEYFTALGIYVHPFPLYN
;
A
#
# COMPACT_ATOMS: atom_id res chain seq x y z
N MET A 1 -1.36 2.20 -10.62
CA MET A 1 -1.39 3.07 -9.43
C MET A 1 -0.17 3.98 -9.35
N VAL A 2 1.06 3.48 -9.55
CA VAL A 2 2.33 4.24 -9.42
C VAL A 2 2.28 5.61 -10.13
N GLN A 3 2.00 5.64 -11.43
CA GLN A 3 2.00 6.91 -12.19
C GLN A 3 1.02 7.97 -11.64
N LEU A 4 -0.19 7.55 -11.23
CA LEU A 4 -1.17 8.46 -10.65
C LEU A 4 -0.72 8.98 -9.29
N ALA A 5 -0.21 8.10 -8.42
CA ALA A 5 0.33 8.49 -7.13
C ALA A 5 1.51 9.48 -7.30
N ARG A 6 2.37 9.25 -8.29
CA ARG A 6 3.49 10.14 -8.62
C ARG A 6 3.06 11.49 -9.16
N ARG A 7 2.01 11.54 -9.97
CA ARG A 7 1.57 12.78 -10.62
C ARG A 7 0.65 13.64 -9.73
N LEU A 8 -0.14 13.01 -8.87
CA LEU A 8 -1.22 13.66 -8.13
C LEU A 8 -0.91 13.84 -6.64
N THR A 9 0.21 13.32 -6.15
CA THR A 9 0.58 13.40 -4.72
C THR A 9 2.06 13.68 -4.55
N ASN A 10 2.45 14.11 -3.34
CA ASN A 10 3.84 14.25 -2.94
C ASN A 10 4.36 13.03 -2.15
N LEU A 11 3.73 11.86 -2.33
CA LEU A 11 4.11 10.65 -1.61
C LEU A 11 5.39 10.03 -2.19
N ILE A 12 6.21 9.44 -1.31
CA ILE A 12 7.23 8.47 -1.70
C ILE A 12 6.50 7.18 -2.06
N VAL A 13 6.41 6.89 -3.36
CA VAL A 13 5.80 5.68 -3.88
C VAL A 13 6.81 4.53 -3.87
N ILE A 14 6.52 3.48 -3.11
CA ILE A 14 7.28 2.23 -3.05
C ILE A 14 6.53 1.16 -3.85
N GLY A 15 7.13 0.68 -4.93
CA GLY A 15 6.59 -0.41 -5.75
C GLY A 15 7.02 -1.77 -5.24
N THR A 16 6.33 -2.84 -5.65
CA THR A 16 6.80 -4.21 -5.39
C THR A 16 6.91 -5.04 -6.67
N ALA A 17 8.06 -5.69 -6.88
CA ALA A 17 8.32 -6.56 -8.01
C ALA A 17 9.36 -7.62 -7.64
N SER A 18 9.26 -8.81 -8.24
CA SER A 18 10.11 -9.96 -7.90
C SER A 18 11.02 -10.42 -9.05
N ARG A 19 10.98 -9.72 -10.18
CA ARG A 19 11.79 -9.97 -11.38
C ARG A 19 12.40 -8.67 -11.86
N ASP A 20 13.64 -8.71 -12.33
CA ASP A 20 14.40 -7.52 -12.75
C ASP A 20 13.67 -6.72 -13.82
N GLU A 21 13.09 -7.39 -14.81
CA GLU A 21 12.28 -6.74 -15.86
C GLU A 21 11.11 -5.93 -15.28
N THR A 22 10.37 -6.51 -14.32
CA THR A 22 9.24 -5.82 -13.68
C THR A 22 9.69 -4.74 -12.71
N THR A 23 10.87 -4.86 -12.13
CA THR A 23 11.49 -3.83 -11.29
C THR A 23 11.84 -2.61 -12.13
N ALA A 24 12.59 -2.81 -13.22
CA ALA A 24 12.95 -1.75 -14.16
C ALA A 24 11.70 -1.05 -14.72
N TRP A 25 10.68 -1.83 -15.08
CA TRP A 25 9.41 -1.26 -15.53
C TRP A 25 8.74 -0.37 -14.46
N LEU A 26 8.74 -0.77 -13.19
CA LEU A 26 8.19 0.07 -12.11
C LEU A 26 8.99 1.35 -11.88
N GLU A 27 10.31 1.29 -12.01
CA GLU A 27 11.20 2.45 -11.92
C GLU A 27 10.92 3.44 -13.07
N GLU A 28 10.75 2.95 -14.30
CA GLU A 28 10.35 3.76 -15.46
C GLU A 28 8.99 4.44 -15.27
N LEU A 29 8.03 3.75 -14.64
CA LEU A 29 6.74 4.32 -14.28
C LEU A 29 6.81 5.36 -13.15
N GLY A 30 7.99 5.52 -12.54
CA GLY A 30 8.29 6.53 -11.54
C GLY A 30 8.24 6.03 -10.10
N SER A 31 8.29 4.73 -9.84
CA SER A 31 8.50 4.23 -8.47
C SER A 31 9.81 4.78 -7.89
N HIS A 32 9.84 5.11 -6.60
CA HIS A 32 11.07 5.62 -5.97
C HIS A 32 11.99 4.45 -5.58
N PRO A 33 11.73 3.68 -4.51
CA PRO A 33 12.30 2.34 -4.38
C PRO A 33 11.31 1.28 -4.87
N VAL A 34 11.85 0.13 -5.27
CA VAL A 34 11.09 -1.09 -5.56
C VAL A 34 11.61 -2.19 -4.64
N ILE A 35 10.70 -2.90 -3.97
CA ILE A 35 11.01 -4.02 -3.07
C ILE A 35 10.47 -5.34 -3.60
N ASN A 36 11.01 -6.46 -3.13
CA ASN A 36 10.57 -7.79 -3.55
C ASN A 36 9.45 -8.33 -2.67
N HIS A 37 8.23 -8.46 -3.22
CA HIS A 37 7.08 -8.99 -2.48
C HIS A 37 7.19 -10.48 -2.12
N ARG A 38 8.17 -11.23 -2.67
CA ARG A 38 8.46 -12.61 -2.26
C ARG A 38 9.27 -12.68 -0.97
N GLN A 39 9.83 -11.57 -0.54
CA GLN A 39 10.55 -11.41 0.72
C GLN A 39 9.69 -10.60 1.69
N SER A 40 10.06 -10.56 2.97
CA SER A 40 9.34 -9.74 3.95
C SER A 40 9.41 -8.25 3.54
N PRO A 41 8.27 -7.60 3.26
CA PRO A 41 8.24 -6.17 3.02
C PRO A 41 8.69 -5.37 4.25
N SER A 42 8.33 -5.82 5.46
CA SER A 42 8.66 -5.11 6.69
C SER A 42 10.17 -5.07 6.95
N GLU A 43 10.88 -6.18 6.72
CA GLU A 43 12.34 -6.25 6.85
C GLU A 43 13.06 -5.40 5.78
N GLN A 44 12.56 -5.41 4.54
CA GLN A 44 13.13 -4.60 3.45
C GLN A 44 12.97 -3.10 3.71
N LEU A 45 11.79 -2.67 4.20
CA LEU A 45 11.55 -1.29 4.58
C LEU A 45 12.50 -0.87 5.71
N HIS A 46 12.61 -1.69 6.76
CA HIS A 46 13.49 -1.39 7.88
C HIS A 46 14.97 -1.32 7.46
N SER A 47 15.42 -2.24 6.60
CA SER A 47 16.78 -2.23 6.03
C SER A 47 17.06 -0.97 5.20
N ALA A 48 16.04 -0.36 4.62
CA ALA A 48 16.12 0.91 3.91
C ALA A 48 15.99 2.15 4.83
N GLY A 49 15.93 1.96 6.15
CA GLY A 49 15.74 3.03 7.13
C GLY A 49 14.30 3.56 7.22
N ILE A 50 13.32 2.76 6.78
CA ILE A 50 11.89 3.09 6.79
C ILE A 50 11.20 2.27 7.87
N ASP A 51 10.91 2.87 9.02
CA ASP A 51 10.28 2.18 10.17
C ASP A 51 8.78 1.93 9.99
N GLY A 52 8.21 2.41 8.88
CA GLY A 52 6.86 2.07 8.45
C GLY A 52 6.32 3.05 7.42
N VAL A 53 5.20 2.69 6.80
CA VAL A 53 4.51 3.49 5.79
C VAL A 53 3.16 3.96 6.29
N ASP A 54 2.69 5.10 5.79
CA ASP A 54 1.40 5.68 6.16
C ASP A 54 0.23 5.04 5.39
N TYR A 55 0.52 4.50 4.20
CA TYR A 55 -0.45 3.88 3.30
C TYR A 55 0.10 2.55 2.77
N VAL A 56 -0.72 1.51 2.79
CA VAL A 56 -0.47 0.26 2.08
C VAL A 56 -1.66 0.00 1.16
N VAL A 57 -1.40 -0.26 -0.12
CA VAL A 57 -2.43 -0.64 -1.09
C VAL A 57 -2.05 -1.98 -1.69
N SER A 58 -2.87 -3.00 -1.43
CA SER A 58 -2.71 -4.32 -2.01
C SER A 58 -3.55 -4.46 -3.27
N LEU A 59 -2.92 -4.92 -4.35
CA LEU A 59 -3.58 -5.15 -5.63
C LEU A 59 -3.82 -6.65 -5.89
N THR A 60 -3.19 -7.53 -5.11
CA THR A 60 -3.24 -8.99 -5.26
C THR A 60 -2.70 -9.67 -4.00
N ASN A 61 -3.12 -10.91 -3.75
CA ASN A 61 -2.68 -11.77 -2.66
C ASN A 61 -2.78 -11.10 -1.27
N SER A 62 -3.84 -10.32 -1.04
CA SER A 62 -4.04 -9.61 0.23
C SER A 62 -4.11 -10.53 1.44
N GLU A 63 -4.71 -11.72 1.29
CA GLU A 63 -4.86 -12.71 2.36
C GLU A 63 -3.50 -13.19 2.89
N ASP A 64 -2.61 -13.57 1.97
CA ASP A 64 -1.28 -14.09 2.29
C ASP A 64 -0.36 -13.01 2.89
N HIS A 65 -0.45 -11.78 2.40
CA HIS A 65 0.45 -10.69 2.78
C HIS A 65 -0.06 -9.81 3.92
N LEU A 66 -1.29 -10.00 4.40
CA LEU A 66 -1.92 -9.15 5.41
C LEU A 66 -1.05 -8.95 6.66
N ALA A 67 -0.43 -10.02 7.17
CA ALA A 67 0.40 -9.95 8.37
C ALA A 67 1.61 -9.03 8.18
N GLU A 68 2.26 -9.09 7.01
CA GLU A 68 3.40 -8.24 6.70
C GLU A 68 3.00 -6.79 6.44
N PHE A 69 1.85 -6.56 5.82
CA PHE A 69 1.31 -5.21 5.64
C PHE A 69 1.01 -4.54 6.99
N ILE A 70 0.45 -5.29 7.95
CA ILE A 70 0.18 -4.79 9.30
C ILE A 70 1.46 -4.43 10.06
N LYS A 71 2.53 -5.20 9.88
CA LYS A 71 3.84 -4.85 10.46
C LYS A 71 4.40 -3.58 9.83
N SER A 72 4.31 -3.48 8.50
CA SER A 72 4.91 -2.42 7.70
C SER A 72 4.21 -1.07 7.83
N ILE A 73 2.94 -1.04 8.21
CA ILE A 73 2.18 0.20 8.29
C ILE A 73 2.27 0.84 9.69
N LYS A 74 2.44 2.16 9.76
CA LYS A 74 2.51 2.92 11.02
C LYS A 74 1.16 2.90 11.74
N PRO A 75 1.11 3.06 13.08
CA PRO A 75 -0.15 3.28 13.79
C PRO A 75 -1.02 4.35 13.11
N GLN A 76 -2.34 4.14 13.05
CA GLN A 76 -3.31 4.98 12.32
C GLN A 76 -3.11 5.09 10.80
N GLY A 77 -2.18 4.33 10.21
CA GLY A 77 -2.05 4.23 8.76
C GLY A 77 -3.27 3.62 8.09
N LYS A 78 -3.38 3.78 6.77
CA LYS A 78 -4.52 3.28 5.99
C LYS A 78 -4.12 2.10 5.11
N PHE A 79 -4.85 1.00 5.25
CA PHE A 79 -4.74 -0.15 4.37
C PHE A 79 -5.92 -0.20 3.41
N GLY A 80 -5.64 -0.32 2.12
CA GLY A 80 -6.64 -0.55 1.08
C GLY A 80 -6.31 -1.81 0.28
N LEU A 81 -7.33 -2.52 -0.17
CA LEU A 81 -7.18 -3.61 -1.13
C LEU A 81 -8.24 -3.52 -2.22
N ILE A 82 -7.96 -4.08 -3.39
CA ILE A 82 -8.91 -4.15 -4.51
C ILE A 82 -9.12 -5.57 -5.05
N ASP A 83 -8.38 -6.56 -4.55
CA ASP A 83 -8.58 -7.97 -4.85
C ASP A 83 -9.70 -8.57 -3.99
N GLY A 84 -10.08 -9.81 -4.31
CA GLY A 84 -11.15 -10.54 -3.61
C GLY A 84 -10.62 -11.73 -2.83
N PRO A 85 -9.98 -11.53 -1.67
CA PRO A 85 -9.53 -12.65 -0.84
C PRO A 85 -10.72 -13.50 -0.37
N ALA A 86 -10.51 -14.80 -0.19
CA ALA A 86 -11.56 -15.69 0.29
C ALA A 86 -11.88 -15.41 1.77
N SER A 87 -10.86 -15.02 2.53
CA SER A 87 -11.00 -14.56 3.89
C SER A 87 -10.09 -13.37 4.20
N LEU A 88 -10.58 -12.45 5.04
CA LEU A 88 -9.76 -11.34 5.54
C LEU A 88 -10.02 -11.15 7.03
N ASP A 89 -9.03 -11.49 7.85
CA ASP A 89 -9.13 -11.33 9.29
C ASP A 89 -8.89 -9.87 9.70
N ILE A 90 -9.97 -9.09 9.71
CA ILE A 90 -9.97 -7.68 10.10
C ILE A 90 -9.56 -7.45 11.55
N THR A 91 -9.58 -8.47 12.41
CA THR A 91 -9.23 -8.29 13.83
C THR A 91 -7.74 -7.97 13.98
N LYS A 92 -6.91 -8.46 13.06
CA LYS A 92 -5.48 -8.13 13.00
C LYS A 92 -5.24 -6.63 12.76
N LEU A 93 -6.18 -5.94 12.10
CA LEU A 93 -6.09 -4.50 11.88
C LEU A 93 -6.43 -3.66 13.14
N LYS A 94 -7.09 -4.25 14.14
CA LYS A 94 -7.43 -3.52 15.37
C LYS A 94 -6.21 -3.23 16.25
N GLN A 95 -5.14 -4.00 16.11
CA GLN A 95 -3.96 -3.93 16.99
C GLN A 95 -3.17 -2.63 16.89
N LYS A 96 -3.32 -1.83 15.83
CA LYS A 96 -2.72 -0.48 15.74
C LYS A 96 -3.72 0.65 15.46
N GLU A 97 -4.97 0.48 15.88
CA GLU A 97 -6.04 1.48 15.71
C GLU A 97 -6.27 1.91 14.24
N TYR A 98 -6.22 0.98 13.28
CA TYR A 98 -6.53 1.28 11.86
C TYR A 98 -8.03 1.52 11.58
N PHE A 99 -8.80 1.95 12.58
CA PHE A 99 -10.23 2.14 12.45
C PHE A 99 -10.52 3.52 11.86
N THR A 100 -10.74 3.59 10.55
CA THR A 100 -11.66 4.58 9.99
C THR A 100 -12.85 3.80 9.46
N ALA A 101 -13.96 3.80 10.20
CA ALA A 101 -15.26 3.50 9.63
C ALA A 101 -15.47 4.42 8.43
N LEU A 102 -15.94 3.85 7.32
CA LEU A 102 -16.28 4.53 6.09
C LEU A 102 -17.24 5.71 6.40
N GLY A 103 -16.72 6.91 6.54
CA GLY A 103 -17.50 8.12 6.35
C GLY A 103 -17.86 8.14 4.86
N ILE A 104 -19.11 7.87 4.53
CA ILE A 104 -19.64 8.13 3.20
C ILE A 104 -19.61 9.66 3.02
N TYR A 105 -18.52 10.19 2.48
CA TYR A 105 -18.45 11.57 2.01
C TYR A 105 -18.93 11.59 0.57
N VAL A 106 -20.25 11.77 0.38
CA VAL A 106 -20.79 12.19 -0.92
C VAL A 106 -20.55 13.70 -1.01
N HIS A 107 -19.45 14.12 -1.65
CA HIS A 107 -19.37 15.50 -2.08
C HIS A 107 -20.34 15.69 -3.27
N PRO A 108 -21.18 16.75 -3.28
CA PRO A 108 -21.87 17.12 -4.51
C PRO A 108 -20.82 17.48 -5.57
N PHE A 109 -20.90 16.83 -6.72
CA PHE A 109 -20.11 17.12 -7.91
C PHE A 109 -20.46 18.55 -8.37
N PRO A 110 -19.56 19.53 -8.36
CA PRO A 110 -19.82 20.77 -9.08
C PRO A 110 -19.64 20.46 -10.56
N LEU A 111 -20.74 20.49 -11.31
CA LEU A 111 -20.71 20.67 -12.75
C LEU A 111 -20.10 22.05 -12.99
N TYR A 112 -18.88 22.10 -13.53
CA TYR A 112 -18.36 23.34 -14.11
C TYR A 112 -18.81 23.44 -15.57
N ASN A 113 -19.21 24.66 -15.94
CA ASN A 113 -19.69 25.10 -17.25
C ASN A 113 -18.69 24.86 -18.39
#